data_AF-A0A523VST9-F1
#
_entry.id   AF-A0A523VST9-F1
#
_cell.length_a   1.000
_cell.length_b   1.000
_cell.length_c   1.000
_cell.angle_alpha   90.00
_cell.angle_beta   90.00
_cell.angle_gamma   90.00
#
_symmetry.space_group_name_H-M   'P 1'
#
loop_
_entity.id
_entity.type
_entity.pdbx_description
1 polymer ?
#
loop_
_entity_poly.entity_id
_entity_poly.type
_entity_poly.pdbx_seq_one_letter_code
_entity_poly.pdbx_strand_id
1 'polypeptide(L)'
;MREMRKNKRFAYCNNCEKEIFKPKRRSFDSMYYNIWILVIISSLGFGIIPFLIYHYIILIKNICPYCQSQLELYETREEIPDPKAQITRILQTIEQEKNEKEDGVNCPYCQEPISKQESLCPKCGASLKE
;
A
#
# COMPACT_ATOMS: atom_id res chain seq x y z
N MET A 1 22.84 2.56 23.09
CA MET A 1 21.84 1.47 23.19
C MET A 1 20.59 1.91 22.43
N ARG A 2 20.32 1.37 21.23
CA ARG A 2 19.09 1.70 20.48
C ARG A 2 18.03 0.64 20.77
N GLU A 3 16.84 1.12 21.14
CA GLU A 3 15.67 0.34 21.53
C GLU A 3 15.40 -0.87 20.63
N MET A 4 15.44 -2.06 21.23
CA MET A 4 14.67 -3.20 20.76
C MET A 4 13.19 -2.95 21.05
N ARG A 5 12.54 -2.03 20.32
CA ARG A 5 11.08 -1.95 20.32
C ARG A 5 10.52 -3.17 19.61
N LYS A 6 10.16 -4.18 20.40
CA LYS A 6 9.21 -5.26 20.09
C LYS A 6 7.78 -4.71 19.97
N ASN A 7 7.57 -3.62 19.24
CA ASN A 7 6.25 -3.37 18.69
C ASN A 7 6.06 -4.35 17.53
N LYS A 8 4.87 -4.95 17.43
CA LYS A 8 4.51 -5.83 16.32
C LYS A 8 4.47 -4.98 15.04
N ARG A 9 5.64 -4.74 14.45
CA ARG A 9 5.74 -3.95 13.22
C ARG A 9 5.25 -4.81 12.07
N PHE A 10 4.23 -4.33 11.37
CA PHE A 10 3.75 -4.98 10.16
C PHE A 10 4.69 -4.59 9.03
N ALA A 11 5.31 -5.58 8.38
CA ALA A 11 6.16 -5.35 7.22
C ALA A 11 5.33 -5.55 5.96
N TYR A 12 5.23 -4.51 5.14
CA TYR A 12 4.52 -4.57 3.86
C TYR A 12 5.51 -4.35 2.71
N CYS A 13 5.28 -5.07 1.62
CA CYS A 13 6.11 -4.96 0.42
C CYS A 13 5.36 -4.22 -0.68
N ASN A 14 5.78 -2.99 -1.00
CA ASN A 14 5.17 -2.19 -2.08
C ASN A 14 5.31 -2.86 -3.46
N ASN A 15 6.34 -3.68 -3.67
CA ASN A 15 6.58 -4.36 -4.94
C ASN A 15 5.78 -5.67 -5.09
N CYS A 16 5.38 -6.32 -3.99
CA CYS A 16 4.61 -7.55 -4.02
C CYS A 16 3.15 -7.36 -3.58
N GLU A 17 2.81 -6.15 -3.14
CA GLU A 17 1.51 -5.74 -2.60
C GLU A 17 0.97 -6.69 -1.51
N LYS A 18 1.87 -7.21 -0.68
CA LYS A 18 1.55 -8.26 0.31
C LYS A 18 2.22 -7.97 1.63
N GLU A 19 1.50 -8.33 2.71
CA GLU A 19 2.04 -8.39 4.05
C GLU A 19 3.07 -9.53 4.17
N ILE A 20 4.23 -9.21 4.74
CA ILE A 20 5.33 -10.17 4.93
C ILE A 20 5.50 -10.45 6.42
N PHE A 21 5.10 -11.66 6.84
CA PHE A 21 5.23 -12.09 8.23
C PHE A 21 6.68 -12.37 8.67
N LYS A 22 7.55 -12.75 7.72
CA LYS A 22 8.94 -13.15 7.98
C LYS A 22 9.91 -12.44 7.04
N PRO A 23 10.37 -11.23 7.38
CA PRO A 23 11.38 -10.53 6.58
C PRO A 23 12.74 -11.23 6.67
N LYS A 24 13.50 -11.17 5.56
CA LYS A 24 14.86 -11.69 5.44
C LYS A 24 15.87 -10.59 5.84
N ARG A 25 17.06 -11.01 6.30
CA ARG A 25 18.20 -10.10 6.49
C ARG A 25 18.82 -9.72 5.15
N ARG A 26 19.37 -8.52 5.07
CA ARG A 26 20.20 -8.10 3.92
C ARG A 26 21.43 -9.00 3.79
N SER A 27 21.69 -9.49 2.58
CA SER A 27 22.96 -10.12 2.25
C SER A 27 24.05 -9.06 2.21
N PHE A 28 25.16 -9.33 2.87
CA PHE A 28 26.32 -8.47 2.79
C PHE A 28 26.97 -8.55 1.41
N ASP A 29 27.48 -7.42 0.97
CA ASP A 29 28.30 -7.35 -0.24
C ASP A 29 29.65 -8.04 0.00
N SER A 30 30.23 -8.58 -1.06
CA SER A 30 31.51 -9.32 -1.02
C SER A 30 32.65 -8.49 -0.40
N MET A 31 32.69 -7.18 -0.70
CA MET A 31 33.68 -6.26 -0.12
C MET A 31 33.60 -6.18 1.41
N TYR A 32 32.39 -6.21 1.97
CA TYR A 32 32.19 -6.11 3.41
C TYR A 32 32.77 -7.34 4.14
N TYR A 33 32.59 -8.53 3.58
CA TYR A 33 33.19 -9.76 4.11
C TYR A 33 34.72 -9.69 4.07
N ASN A 34 35.30 -9.21 2.97
CA ASN A 34 36.75 -9.09 2.83
C ASN A 34 37.35 -8.18 3.91
N ILE A 35 36.71 -7.04 4.21
CA ILE A 35 37.17 -6.12 5.26
C ILE A 35 37.17 -6.81 6.63
N TRP A 36 36.08 -7.50 6.98
CA TRP A 36 36.01 -8.20 8.27
C TRP A 36 37.02 -9.34 8.40
N ILE A 37 37.27 -10.09 7.32
CA ILE A 37 38.29 -11.14 7.32
C ILE A 37 39.67 -10.56 7.62
N LEU A 38 40.05 -9.44 6.99
CA LEU A 38 41.32 -8.78 7.26
C LEU A 38 41.42 -8.27 8.71
N VAL A 39 40.34 -7.69 9.24
CA VAL A 39 40.28 -7.24 10.65
C VAL A 39 40.43 -8.41 11.62
N ILE A 40 39.76 -9.55 11.35
CA ILE A 40 39.84 -10.76 12.17
C ILE A 40 41.28 -11.30 12.16
N ILE A 41 41.93 -11.38 11.00
CA ILE A 41 43.31 -11.87 10.90
C ILE A 41 44.29 -10.93 11.62
N SER A 42 44.17 -9.62 11.39
CA SER A 42 45.03 -8.60 12.02
C SER A 42 44.90 -8.59 13.54
N SER A 43 43.70 -8.84 14.06
CA SER A 43 43.42 -8.88 15.49
C SER A 43 43.61 -10.28 16.11
N LEU A 44 44.29 -11.22 15.45
CA LEU A 44 44.48 -12.59 15.97
C LEU A 44 43.17 -13.28 16.37
N GLY A 45 42.07 -12.98 15.66
CA GLY A 45 40.76 -13.57 15.89
C GLY A 45 39.83 -12.78 16.81
N PHE A 46 40.31 -11.76 17.53
CA PHE A 46 39.46 -10.98 18.44
C PHE A 46 38.35 -10.20 17.72
N GLY A 47 38.55 -9.85 16.45
CA GLY A 47 37.56 -9.21 15.58
C GLY A 47 36.31 -10.04 15.30
N ILE A 48 36.31 -11.35 15.60
CA ILE A 48 35.14 -12.20 15.34
C ILE A 48 33.98 -11.87 16.28
N ILE A 49 34.28 -11.44 17.51
CA ILE A 49 33.28 -11.10 18.53
C ILE A 49 32.45 -9.88 18.09
N PRO A 50 33.04 -8.71 17.75
CA PRO A 50 32.27 -7.57 17.28
C PRO A 50 31.57 -7.86 15.94
N PHE A 51 32.15 -8.68 15.06
CA PHE A 51 31.49 -9.12 13.83
C PHE A 51 30.19 -9.87 14.10
N LEU A 52 30.22 -10.87 15.00
CA LEU A 52 29.05 -11.66 15.36
C LEU A 52 27.98 -10.80 16.05
N ILE A 53 28.39 -9.90 16.95
CA ILE A 53 27.48 -8.95 17.59
C ILE A 53 26.80 -8.06 16.55
N TYR A 54 27.56 -7.48 15.63
CA TYR A 54 27.03 -6.65 14.56
C TYR A 54 26.05 -7.43 13.66
N HIS A 55 26.47 -8.61 13.20
CA HIS A 55 25.68 -9.45 12.30
C HIS A 55 24.38 -9.96 12.95
N TYR A 56 24.43 -10.35 14.23
CA TYR A 56 23.29 -10.99 14.87
C TYR A 56 22.31 -10.01 15.52
N ILE A 57 22.84 -8.94 16.14
CA ILE A 57 22.07 -8.00 16.95
C ILE A 57 21.71 -6.72 16.16
N ILE A 58 22.64 -6.17 15.38
CA ILE A 58 22.46 -4.87 14.73
C ILE A 58 21.79 -5.02 13.36
N LEU A 59 22.00 -6.14 12.68
CA LEU A 59 21.44 -6.35 11.35
C LEU A 59 19.92 -6.58 11.38
N ILE A 60 19.19 -5.57 10.93
CA ILE A 60 17.73 -5.58 10.85
C ILE A 60 17.27 -6.46 9.69
N LYS A 61 16.15 -7.16 9.90
CA LYS A 61 15.43 -7.91 8.86
C LYS A 61 14.44 -6.96 8.17
N ASN A 62 14.83 -6.39 7.04
CA ASN A 62 14.03 -5.42 6.28
C ASN A 62 13.95 -5.74 4.79
N ILE A 63 14.26 -6.97 4.38
CA ILE A 63 14.22 -7.38 2.97
C ILE A 63 13.09 -8.37 2.72
N CYS A 64 12.36 -8.17 1.62
CA CYS A 64 11.34 -9.11 1.17
C CYS A 64 11.99 -10.44 0.72
N PRO A 65 11.51 -11.61 1.19
CA PRO A 65 12.08 -12.90 0.81
C PRO A 65 11.85 -13.25 -0.67
N TYR A 66 10.86 -12.65 -1.33
CA TYR A 66 10.46 -12.97 -2.71
C TYR A 66 11.15 -12.06 -3.72
N CYS A 67 10.98 -10.74 -3.59
CA CYS A 67 11.48 -9.77 -4.56
C CYS A 67 12.79 -9.09 -4.15
N GLN A 68 13.30 -9.35 -2.94
CA GLN A 68 14.52 -8.75 -2.39
C GLN A 68 14.50 -7.21 -2.29
N SER A 69 13.34 -6.57 -2.44
CA SER A 69 13.19 -5.13 -2.22
C SER A 69 13.27 -4.78 -0.73
N GLN A 70 13.58 -3.52 -0.44
CA GLN A 70 13.47 -2.98 0.92
C GLN A 70 11.98 -2.91 1.33
N LEU A 71 11.71 -3.29 2.58
CA LEU A 71 10.39 -3.27 3.20
C LEU A 71 10.22 -2.00 4.03
N GLU A 72 9.02 -1.43 3.97
CA GLU A 72 8.61 -0.39 4.91
C GLU A 72 7.98 -1.06 6.14
N LEU A 73 8.38 -0.61 7.33
CA LEU A 73 7.88 -1.12 8.61
C LEU A 73 6.87 -0.13 9.17
N TYR A 74 5.61 -0.55 9.27
CA TYR A 74 4.53 0.25 9.84
C TYR A 74 4.28 -0.14 11.30
N GLU A 75 3.97 0.85 12.14
CA GLU A 75 3.75 0.63 13.56
C GLU A 75 2.34 0.09 13.86
N THR A 76 1.37 0.41 13.01
CA THR A 76 -0.04 -0.01 13.09
C THR A 76 -0.56 -0.53 11.74
N ARG A 77 -1.61 -1.37 11.76
CA ARG A 77 -2.24 -1.90 10.52
C ARG A 77 -2.99 -0.83 9.73
N GLU A 78 -3.39 0.26 10.39
CA GLU A 78 -4.22 1.32 9.81
C GLU A 78 -3.44 2.22 8.83
N GLU A 79 -2.10 2.25 8.93
CA GLU A 79 -1.22 3.01 8.02
C GLU A 79 -0.80 2.25 6.77
N ILE A 80 -1.11 0.96 6.65
CA ILE A 80 -0.79 0.20 5.45
C ILE A 80 -1.66 0.79 4.32
N PRO A 81 -1.08 1.23 3.19
CA PRO A 81 -1.87 1.74 2.07
C PRO A 81 -2.74 0.60 1.54
N ASP A 82 -3.98 0.56 2.04
CA ASP A 82 -4.97 -0.42 1.64
C ASP A 82 -5.31 -0.12 0.16
N PRO A 83 -5.11 -1.07 -0.76
CA PRO A 83 -5.42 -0.86 -2.19
C PRO A 83 -6.89 -0.46 -2.41
N LYS A 84 -7.75 -0.65 -1.40
CA LYS A 84 -9.16 -0.26 -1.40
C LYS A 84 -9.41 1.25 -1.33
N ALA A 85 -8.44 2.07 -0.91
CA ALA A 85 -8.63 3.52 -0.79
C ALA A 85 -8.73 4.25 -2.15
N GLN A 86 -8.16 3.67 -3.22
CA GLN A 86 -8.33 4.22 -4.58
C GLN A 86 -9.70 3.85 -5.15
N ILE A 87 -10.17 2.62 -4.90
CA ILE A 87 -11.44 2.12 -5.39
C ILE A 87 -12.62 2.89 -4.78
N THR A 88 -12.56 3.23 -3.48
CA THR A 88 -13.60 4.01 -2.82
C THR A 88 -13.74 5.43 -3.36
N ARG A 89 -12.63 6.10 -3.71
CA ARG A 89 -12.68 7.44 -4.33
C ARG A 89 -13.32 7.38 -5.72
N ILE A 90 -12.96 6.38 -6.53
CA ILE A 90 -13.54 6.19 -7.87
C ILE A 90 -15.03 5.87 -7.77
N LEU A 91 -15.43 4.99 -6.84
CA LEU A 91 -16.84 4.68 -6.58
C LEU A 91 -17.63 5.93 -6.17
N GLN A 92 -17.08 6.76 -5.29
CA GLN A 92 -17.72 8.02 -4.88
C GLN A 92 -17.90 8.99 -6.04
N THR A 93 -16.91 9.12 -6.94
CA THR A 93 -17.03 9.97 -8.13
C THR A 93 -18.09 9.44 -9.10
N ILE A 94 -18.14 8.13 -9.33
CA ILE A 94 -19.18 7.51 -10.18
C ILE A 94 -20.58 7.71 -9.58
N GLU A 95 -20.72 7.62 -8.26
CA GLU A 95 -21.99 7.80 -7.58
C GLU A 95 -22.43 9.28 -7.57
N GLN A 96 -21.49 10.23 -7.50
CA GLN A 96 -21.75 11.66 -7.69
C GLN A 96 -22.21 11.97 -9.12
N GLU A 97 -21.49 11.47 -10.14
CA GLU A 97 -21.88 11.64 -11.55
C GLU A 97 -23.24 11.00 -11.87
N LYS A 98 -23.60 9.92 -11.16
CA LYS A 98 -24.90 9.27 -11.29
C LYS A 98 -26.01 10.13 -10.67
N ASN A 99 -25.80 10.66 -9.47
CA ASN A 99 -26.79 11.53 -8.80
C ASN A 99 -27.01 12.85 -9.57
N GLU A 100 -25.96 13.49 -10.11
CA GLU A 100 -26.11 14.73 -10.91
C GLU A 100 -26.87 14.52 -12.24
N LYS A 101 -26.84 13.30 -12.79
CA LYS A 101 -27.62 12.94 -13.99
C LYS A 101 -29.06 12.57 -13.68
N GLU A 102 -29.36 12.18 -12.43
CA GLU A 102 -30.68 11.76 -11.96
C GLU A 102 -31.54 12.91 -11.40
N ASP A 103 -31.05 14.16 -11.40
CA ASP A 103 -31.88 15.35 -11.20
C ASP A 103 -32.90 15.50 -12.34
N GLY A 104 -33.99 14.74 -12.18
CA GLY A 104 -35.08 14.56 -13.11
C GLY A 104 -35.77 15.87 -13.43
N VAL A 105 -36.03 16.09 -14.71
CA VAL A 105 -36.92 17.16 -15.16
C VAL A 105 -38.33 16.63 -15.02
N ASN A 106 -39.18 17.32 -14.28
CA ASN A 106 -40.59 16.93 -14.18
C ASN A 106 -41.30 17.21 -15.50
N CYS A 107 -42.14 16.27 -15.92
CA CYS A 107 -42.98 16.44 -17.10
C CYS A 107 -43.88 17.67 -16.93
N PRO A 108 -43.91 18.63 -17.87
CA PRO A 108 -44.80 19.79 -17.78
C PRO A 108 -46.30 19.41 -17.90
N TYR A 109 -46.61 18.22 -18.44
CA TYR A 109 -47.98 17.77 -18.66
C TYR A 109 -48.53 16.85 -17.57
N CYS A 110 -47.73 15.90 -17.06
CA CYS A 110 -48.17 14.95 -16.02
C CYS A 110 -47.45 15.10 -14.67
N GLN A 111 -46.48 16.01 -14.56
CA GLN A 111 -45.69 16.31 -13.36
C GLN A 111 -44.88 15.14 -12.77
N GLU A 112 -44.74 14.04 -13.51
CA GLU A 112 -43.91 12.92 -13.11
C GLU A 112 -42.43 13.12 -13.48
N PRO A 113 -41.48 12.57 -12.70
CA PRO A 113 -40.05 12.74 -12.95
C PRO A 113 -39.62 12.00 -14.22
N ILE A 114 -38.88 12.68 -15.11
CA ILE A 114 -38.36 12.14 -16.36
C ILE A 114 -36.85 12.34 -16.45
N SER A 115 -36.15 11.40 -17.08
CA SER A 115 -34.74 11.54 -17.41
C SER A 115 -34.54 12.60 -18.52
N LYS A 116 -33.46 13.40 -18.44
CA LYS A 116 -33.18 14.49 -19.40
C LYS A 116 -32.94 14.04 -20.85
N GLN A 117 -32.90 12.74 -21.12
CA GLN A 117 -32.51 12.17 -22.42
C GLN A 117 -33.68 11.57 -23.23
N GLU A 118 -34.92 11.69 -22.75
CA GLU A 118 -36.10 11.11 -23.40
C GLU A 118 -36.90 12.15 -24.20
N SER A 119 -37.17 11.86 -25.48
CA SER A 119 -37.94 12.76 -26.37
C SER A 119 -39.46 12.69 -26.17
N LEU A 120 -39.93 11.66 -25.47
CA LEU A 120 -41.33 11.38 -25.20
C LEU A 120 -41.45 10.95 -23.74
N CYS A 121 -42.45 11.46 -23.02
CA CYS A 121 -42.70 11.02 -21.66
C CYS A 121 -43.18 9.54 -21.65
N PRO A 122 -42.54 8.64 -20.90
CA PRO A 122 -42.89 7.22 -20.88
C PRO A 122 -44.23 6.93 -20.18
N LYS A 123 -44.76 7.89 -19.40
CA LYS A 123 -46.01 7.73 -18.65
C LYS A 123 -47.23 8.31 -19.35
N CYS A 124 -47.14 9.55 -19.85
CA CYS A 124 -48.26 10.21 -20.49
C CYS A 124 -48.16 10.27 -22.02
N GLY A 125 -47.02 9.89 -22.61
CA GLY A 125 -46.81 9.91 -24.06
C GLY A 125 -46.63 11.30 -24.67
N ALA A 126 -46.58 12.37 -23.85
CA ALA A 126 -46.38 13.73 -24.35
C ALA A 126 -44.97 13.91 -24.97
N SER A 127 -44.89 14.59 -26.10
CA SER A 127 -43.63 14.97 -26.74
C SER A 127 -42.95 16.08 -25.93
N LEU A 128 -41.72 15.85 -25.47
CA LEU A 128 -40.97 16.78 -24.62
C LEU A 128 -40.11 17.77 -25.42
N LYS A 129 -40.44 17.97 -26.70
CA LYS A 129 -39.75 18.91 -27.60
C LYS A 129 -40.47 20.26 -27.63
N GLU A 130 -39.76 21.30 -27.22
CA GLU A 130 -39.59 22.51 -28.04
C GLU A 130 -38.11 22.61 -28.45
#